data_AF-A0A356N8V3-F1
#
_entry.id   AF-A0A356N8V3-F1
#
_cell.length_a   1.000
_cell.length_b   1.000
_cell.length_c   1.000
_cell.angle_alpha   90.00
_cell.angle_beta   90.00
_cell.angle_gamma   90.00
#
_symmetry.space_group_name_H-M   'P 1'
#
loop_
_entity.id
_entity.type
_entity.pdbx_description
1 polymer ?
#
loop_
_entity_poly.entity_id
_entity_poly.type
_entity_poly.pdbx_seq_one_letter_code
_entity_poly.pdbx_strand_id
1 'polypeptide(L)'
;MPLATTLLVIFLIWVLIWFFRGGSFRLYASAFFSLYYLTGQVWVSVLLIGVTQNIVFLPLRFIGMRLSQSFKDFEEGIEKSSSDEAYLVFTEKVRKGDLGIIFYIFSFVVNAIAFLSAGRIFLIDFYTQKISPTYLYGWVPRPDYPLVGTNFNFPFFKITETVSVDWKTILFIWLGISLFFAAIKLLWRIFRIFLTNNKKLLGARINYNKLMVQSGGFSGTILILSIILLRNFPVSFEGWVLVADLTRQNTTMNLITAIGTFLTVMHASYTRHRIDAEIARKRGVENETINKVFRGKMKGGFRNALILGAGAFFITNQIPCAFELSVATFEVLYILSPYTFDKILIRAGAQAKKKEILTTNSD
;
A
#
# COMPACT_ATOMS: atom_id res chain seq x y z
N MET A 1 28.13 -14.78 -15.85
CA MET A 1 26.96 -13.89 -15.79
C MET A 1 26.96 -13.00 -17.03
N PRO A 2 25.79 -12.69 -17.62
CA PRO A 2 25.67 -11.70 -18.69
C PRO A 2 26.28 -10.35 -18.28
N LEU A 3 26.91 -9.63 -19.22
CA LEU A 3 27.61 -8.36 -18.97
C LEU A 3 26.70 -7.31 -18.32
N ALA A 4 25.46 -7.19 -18.79
CA ALA A 4 24.46 -6.27 -18.22
C ALA A 4 24.16 -6.58 -16.74
N THR A 5 24.06 -7.85 -16.35
CA THR A 5 23.81 -8.24 -14.96
C THR A 5 25.02 -8.00 -14.06
N THR A 6 26.23 -8.19 -14.59
CA THR A 6 27.47 -7.92 -13.87
C THR A 6 27.60 -6.42 -13.57
N LEU A 7 27.34 -5.57 -14.56
CA LEU A 7 27.31 -4.11 -14.38
C LEU A 7 26.26 -3.69 -13.33
N LEU A 8 25.09 -4.31 -13.35
CA LEU A 8 24.01 -4.01 -12.41
C LEU A 8 24.39 -4.37 -10.97
N VAL A 9 25.04 -5.52 -10.77
CA VAL A 9 25.55 -5.94 -9.45
C VAL A 9 26.67 -5.01 -8.97
N ILE A 10 27.62 -4.63 -9.84
CA ILE A 10 28.67 -3.66 -9.50
C ILE A 10 28.03 -2.33 -9.08
N PHE A 11 27.05 -1.85 -9.84
CA PHE A 11 26.34 -0.61 -9.52
C PHE A 11 25.56 -0.72 -8.21
N LEU A 12 24.93 -1.84 -7.93
CA LEU A 12 24.25 -2.11 -6.66
C LEU A 12 25.21 -2.03 -5.46
N ILE A 13 26.38 -2.67 -5.57
CA ILE A 13 27.43 -2.62 -4.52
C ILE A 13 27.90 -1.17 -4.33
N TRP A 14 28.14 -0.44 -5.42
CA TRP A 14 28.53 0.97 -5.35
C TRP A 14 27.47 1.84 -4.66
N VAL A 15 26.19 1.65 -4.99
CA VAL A 15 25.05 2.35 -4.35
C VAL A 15 24.99 2.02 -2.86
N LEU A 16 25.20 0.76 -2.45
CA LEU A 16 25.22 0.37 -1.04
C LEU A 16 26.38 1.01 -0.28
N ILE A 17 27.59 1.01 -0.84
CA ILE A 17 28.75 1.68 -0.22
C ILE A 17 28.48 3.18 -0.07
N TRP A 18 27.91 3.81 -1.10
CA TRP A 18 27.54 5.22 -1.07
C TRP A 18 26.46 5.53 -0.02
N PHE A 19 25.48 4.64 0.14
CA PHE A 19 24.46 4.72 1.19
C PHE A 19 25.07 4.67 2.59
N PHE A 20 25.90 3.66 2.89
CA PHE A 20 26.53 3.51 4.21
C PHE A 20 27.51 4.64 4.56
N ARG A 21 28.11 5.29 3.55
CA ARG A 21 28.91 6.51 3.73
C ARG A 21 28.07 7.78 3.96
N GLY A 22 26.74 7.69 3.99
CA GLY A 22 25.84 8.81 4.20
C GLY A 22 25.56 9.66 2.96
N GLY A 23 25.95 9.19 1.77
CA GLY A 23 25.75 9.92 0.52
C GLY A 23 24.28 10.12 0.18
N SER A 24 23.45 9.11 0.41
CA SER A 24 22.00 9.19 0.18
C SER A 24 21.31 10.21 1.08
N PHE A 25 21.68 10.25 2.36
CA PHE A 25 21.19 11.24 3.31
C PHE A 25 21.60 12.64 2.88
N ARG A 26 22.87 12.83 2.51
CA ARG A 26 23.38 14.11 2.01
C ARG A 26 22.62 14.57 0.75
N LEU A 27 22.34 13.67 -0.17
CA LEU A 27 21.57 13.96 -1.39
C LEU A 27 20.13 14.37 -1.07
N TYR A 28 19.43 13.59 -0.26
CA TYR A 28 18.05 13.90 0.11
C TYR A 28 17.94 15.20 0.92
N ALA A 29 18.85 15.44 1.88
CA ALA A 29 18.86 16.66 2.67
C ALA A 29 19.11 17.86 1.75
N SER A 30 20.09 17.75 0.87
CA SER A 30 20.40 18.81 -0.10
C SER A 30 19.22 19.10 -1.03
N ALA A 31 18.55 18.08 -1.54
CA ALA A 31 17.37 18.24 -2.37
C ALA A 31 16.23 18.93 -1.60
N PHE A 32 15.97 18.51 -0.36
CA PHE A 32 14.96 19.12 0.50
C PHE A 32 15.25 20.60 0.75
N PHE A 33 16.48 20.95 1.15
CA PHE A 33 16.85 22.34 1.43
C PHE A 33 16.91 23.22 0.18
N SER A 34 17.28 22.66 -0.98
CA SER A 34 17.14 23.35 -2.26
C SER A 34 15.67 23.67 -2.57
N LEU A 35 14.76 22.72 -2.34
CA LEU A 35 13.32 22.97 -2.51
C LEU A 35 12.80 23.99 -1.49
N TYR A 36 13.26 23.93 -0.24
CA TYR A 36 12.92 24.90 0.78
C TYR A 36 13.40 26.31 0.45
N TYR A 37 14.61 26.46 -0.11
CA TYR A 37 15.09 27.76 -0.58
C TYR A 37 14.20 28.35 -1.67
N LEU A 38 13.62 27.51 -2.53
CA LEU A 38 12.69 27.94 -3.59
C LEU A 38 11.28 28.26 -3.08
N THR A 39 10.79 27.52 -2.08
CA THR A 39 9.39 27.66 -1.62
C THR A 39 9.23 28.55 -0.40
N GLY A 40 10.26 28.67 0.44
CA GLY A 40 10.19 29.34 1.75
C GLY A 40 9.24 28.68 2.75
N GLN A 41 8.74 27.47 2.46
CA GLN A 41 7.71 26.79 3.24
C GLN A 41 8.03 25.31 3.36
N VAL A 42 8.29 24.84 4.59
CA VAL A 42 8.63 23.44 4.88
C VAL A 42 7.58 22.47 4.32
N TRP A 43 6.29 22.72 4.56
CA TRP A 43 5.23 21.81 4.11
C TRP A 43 5.21 21.63 2.58
N VAL A 44 5.46 22.69 1.82
CA VAL A 44 5.54 22.62 0.36
C VAL A 44 6.76 21.80 -0.06
N SER A 45 7.91 21.99 0.59
CA SER A 45 9.13 21.24 0.29
C SER A 45 8.97 19.74 0.58
N VAL A 46 8.23 19.37 1.63
CA VAL A 46 7.88 17.99 1.96
C VAL A 46 7.00 17.35 0.88
N LEU A 47 6.03 18.09 0.32
CA LEU A 47 5.23 17.60 -0.81
C LEU A 47 6.08 17.46 -2.08
N LEU A 48 6.88 18.49 -2.38
CA LEU A 48 7.69 18.54 -3.60
C LEU A 48 8.78 17.47 -3.61
N ILE A 49 9.40 17.14 -2.48
CA ILE A 49 10.41 16.08 -2.47
C ILE A 49 9.78 14.73 -2.88
N GLY A 50 8.52 14.48 -2.49
CA GLY A 50 7.77 13.30 -2.93
C GLY A 50 7.49 13.29 -4.43
N VAL A 51 7.09 14.45 -4.99
CA VAL A 51 6.89 14.62 -6.44
C VAL A 51 8.20 14.43 -7.21
N THR A 52 9.28 15.08 -6.77
CA THR A 52 10.62 14.97 -7.37
C THR A 52 11.13 13.54 -7.33
N GLN A 53 11.01 12.84 -6.20
CA GLN A 53 11.40 11.44 -6.09
C GLN A 53 10.63 10.56 -7.08
N ASN A 54 9.33 10.80 -7.26
CA ASN A 54 8.53 10.04 -8.21
C ASN A 54 8.99 10.27 -9.66
N ILE A 55 9.29 11.52 -10.02
CA ILE A 55 9.84 11.88 -11.35
C ILE A 55 11.21 11.20 -11.57
N VAL A 56 12.11 11.29 -10.58
CA VAL A 56 13.45 10.68 -10.65
C VAL A 56 13.37 9.15 -10.79
N PHE A 57 12.34 8.52 -10.24
CA PHE A 57 12.12 7.07 -10.36
C PHE A 57 11.34 6.63 -11.60
N LEU A 58 10.90 7.53 -12.47
CA LEU A 58 10.22 7.16 -13.73
C LEU A 58 11.06 6.24 -14.63
N PRO A 59 12.37 6.47 -14.84
CA PRO A 59 13.19 5.55 -15.65
C PRO A 59 13.23 4.14 -15.07
N LEU A 60 13.30 4.04 -13.74
CA LEU A 60 13.32 2.77 -13.04
C LEU A 60 11.98 2.02 -13.19
N ARG A 61 10.86 2.76 -13.08
CA ARG A 61 9.52 2.22 -13.35
C ARG A 61 9.37 1.75 -14.79
N PHE A 62 9.89 2.50 -15.76
CA PHE A 62 9.85 2.14 -17.17
C PHE A 62 10.54 0.80 -17.44
N ILE A 63 11.76 0.63 -16.92
CA ILE A 63 12.52 -0.63 -17.06
C ILE A 63 11.78 -1.77 -16.34
N GLY A 64 11.26 -1.52 -15.14
CA GLY A 64 10.46 -2.51 -14.40
C GLY A 64 9.22 -2.97 -15.16
N MET A 65 8.52 -2.07 -15.85
CA MET A 65 7.37 -2.43 -16.70
C MET A 65 7.79 -3.29 -17.89
N ARG A 66 8.93 -3.01 -18.53
CA ARG A 66 9.46 -3.83 -19.63
C ARG A 66 9.86 -5.25 -19.19
N LEU A 67 10.32 -5.38 -17.94
CA LEU A 67 10.72 -6.66 -17.34
C LEU A 67 9.57 -7.36 -16.60
N SER A 68 8.37 -6.77 -16.58
CA SER A 68 7.21 -7.28 -15.84
C SER A 68 6.81 -8.73 -16.16
N GLN A 69 7.03 -9.17 -17.39
CA GLN A 69 6.76 -10.56 -17.78
C GLN A 69 7.76 -11.53 -17.11
N SER A 70 9.05 -11.20 -17.12
CA SER A 70 10.11 -11.96 -16.43
C SER A 70 9.81 -12.10 -14.94
N PHE A 71 9.23 -11.06 -14.32
CA PHE A 71 8.81 -11.10 -12.92
C PHE A 71 7.63 -12.01 -12.68
N LYS A 72 6.59 -11.95 -13.52
CA LYS A 72 5.43 -12.83 -13.39
C LYS A 72 5.80 -14.28 -13.59
N ASP A 73 6.60 -14.57 -14.61
CA ASP A 73 7.07 -15.92 -14.90
C ASP A 73 7.97 -16.47 -13.77
N PHE A 74 8.63 -15.58 -13.03
CA PHE A 74 9.37 -15.92 -11.82
C PHE A 74 8.47 -16.14 -10.59
N GLU A 75 7.52 -15.23 -10.34
CA GLU A 75 6.54 -15.30 -9.24
C GLU A 75 5.69 -16.58 -9.35
N GLU A 76 5.17 -16.88 -10.55
CA GLU A 76 4.43 -18.13 -10.81
C GLU A 76 5.30 -19.38 -10.66
N GLY A 77 6.60 -19.28 -10.95
CA GLY A 77 7.56 -20.37 -10.73
C GLY A 77 7.76 -20.65 -9.25
N ILE A 78 7.86 -19.61 -8.41
CA ILE A 78 7.98 -19.74 -6.96
C ILE A 78 6.68 -20.22 -6.32
N GLU A 79 5.52 -19.70 -6.74
CA GLU A 79 4.22 -20.08 -6.17
C GLU A 79 3.85 -21.56 -6.41
N LYS A 80 4.38 -22.17 -7.47
CA LYS A 80 4.17 -23.58 -7.81
C LYS A 80 5.17 -24.53 -7.13
N SER A 81 6.25 -24.02 -6.57
CA SER A 81 7.31 -24.80 -5.91
C SER A 81 7.06 -24.95 -4.40
N SER A 82 7.55 -26.04 -3.81
CA SER A 82 7.63 -26.15 -2.35
C SER A 82 8.63 -25.14 -1.77
N SER A 83 8.56 -24.82 -0.46
CA SER A 83 9.38 -23.75 0.16
C SER A 83 10.89 -23.93 -0.08
N ASP A 84 11.35 -25.16 -0.09
CA ASP A 84 12.77 -25.51 -0.21
C ASP A 84 13.22 -25.49 -1.69
N GLU A 85 12.32 -25.85 -2.61
CA GLU A 85 12.55 -25.75 -4.05
C GLU A 85 12.53 -24.30 -4.55
N ALA A 86 11.69 -23.43 -3.96
CA ALA A 86 11.63 -22.02 -4.31
C ALA A 86 12.97 -21.29 -4.08
N TYR A 87 13.69 -21.63 -3.00
CA TYR A 87 15.02 -21.10 -2.73
C TYR A 87 16.06 -21.54 -3.77
N LEU A 88 16.00 -22.81 -4.20
CA LEU A 88 16.88 -23.34 -5.25
C LEU A 88 16.60 -22.67 -6.60
N VAL A 89 15.34 -22.53 -7.00
CA VAL A 89 14.92 -21.84 -8.23
C VAL A 89 15.38 -20.38 -8.23
N PHE A 90 15.26 -19.69 -7.10
CA PHE A 90 15.75 -18.31 -6.95
C PHE A 90 17.27 -18.24 -7.12
N THR A 91 18.01 -19.07 -6.38
CA THR A 91 19.48 -19.07 -6.40
C THR A 91 20.01 -19.43 -7.79
N GLU A 92 19.38 -20.37 -8.47
CA GLU A 92 19.74 -20.77 -9.81
C GLU A 92 19.51 -19.65 -10.84
N LYS A 93 18.36 -18.97 -10.80
CA LYS A 93 18.09 -17.85 -11.70
C LYS A 93 18.97 -16.63 -11.43
N VAL A 94 19.29 -16.34 -10.16
CA VAL A 94 20.27 -15.30 -9.80
C VAL A 94 21.66 -15.67 -10.32
N ARG A 95 22.10 -16.92 -10.14
CA ARG A 95 23.40 -17.41 -10.62
C ARG A 95 23.51 -17.40 -12.14
N LYS A 96 22.41 -17.73 -12.84
CA LYS A 96 22.29 -17.64 -14.31
C LYS A 96 22.27 -16.19 -14.81
N GLY A 97 22.06 -15.22 -13.92
CA GLY A 97 22.06 -13.80 -14.26
C GLY A 97 20.78 -13.39 -14.98
N ASP A 98 19.62 -13.78 -14.46
CA ASP A 98 18.34 -13.27 -14.92
C ASP A 98 18.27 -11.75 -14.67
N LEU A 99 18.24 -10.97 -15.76
CA LEU A 99 18.26 -9.52 -15.71
C LEU A 99 16.99 -8.96 -15.05
N GLY A 100 15.86 -9.65 -15.18
CA GLY A 100 14.64 -9.31 -14.46
C GLY A 100 14.91 -9.33 -12.96
N ILE A 101 15.22 -10.49 -12.41
CA ILE A 101 15.39 -10.68 -10.95
C ILE A 101 16.45 -9.74 -10.38
N ILE A 102 17.59 -9.60 -11.05
CA ILE A 102 18.66 -8.70 -10.59
C ILE A 102 18.21 -7.23 -10.61
N PHE A 103 17.45 -6.81 -11.63
CA PHE A 103 16.85 -5.48 -11.67
C PHE A 103 15.80 -5.27 -10.57
N TYR A 104 15.02 -6.29 -10.21
CA TYR A 104 14.07 -6.20 -9.10
C TYR A 104 14.76 -6.01 -7.76
N ILE A 105 15.81 -6.79 -7.48
CA ILE A 105 16.62 -6.63 -6.26
C ILE A 105 17.19 -5.22 -6.22
N PHE A 106 17.76 -4.74 -7.33
CA PHE A 106 18.29 -3.40 -7.42
C PHE A 106 17.23 -2.32 -7.19
N SER A 107 16.08 -2.42 -7.85
CA SER A 107 14.97 -1.49 -7.69
C SER A 107 14.45 -1.47 -6.25
N PHE A 108 14.34 -2.64 -5.63
CA PHE A 108 13.97 -2.77 -4.23
C PHE A 108 14.98 -2.06 -3.31
N VAL A 109 16.29 -2.31 -3.48
CA VAL A 109 17.34 -1.69 -2.66
C VAL A 109 17.37 -0.17 -2.83
N VAL A 110 17.27 0.34 -4.06
CA VAL A 110 17.23 1.80 -4.33
C VAL A 110 16.01 2.45 -3.66
N ASN A 111 14.83 1.83 -3.78
CA ASN A 111 13.62 2.34 -3.12
C ASN A 111 13.73 2.29 -1.59
N ALA A 112 14.31 1.23 -1.02
CA ALA A 112 14.54 1.12 0.40
C ALA A 112 15.52 2.19 0.91
N ILE A 113 16.62 2.42 0.20
CA ILE A 113 17.59 3.49 0.50
C ILE A 113 16.91 4.86 0.48
N ALA A 114 16.09 5.13 -0.53
CA ALA A 114 15.33 6.37 -0.65
C ALA A 114 14.38 6.56 0.55
N PHE A 115 13.59 5.54 0.88
CA PHE A 115 12.67 5.57 2.01
C PHE A 115 13.38 5.80 3.34
N LEU A 116 14.48 5.08 3.61
CA LEU A 116 15.28 5.25 4.83
C LEU A 116 15.94 6.63 4.90
N SER A 117 16.40 7.16 3.77
CA SER A 117 17.05 8.48 3.72
C SER A 117 16.05 9.61 3.95
N ALA A 118 14.87 9.52 3.32
CA ALA A 118 13.75 10.45 3.56
C ALA A 118 13.28 10.39 5.02
N GLY A 119 13.11 9.18 5.56
CA GLY A 119 12.75 8.97 6.96
C GLY A 119 13.75 9.58 7.92
N ARG A 120 15.04 9.31 7.71
CA ARG A 120 16.11 9.85 8.56
C ARG A 120 16.10 11.38 8.60
N ILE A 121 15.80 12.06 7.50
CA ILE A 121 15.69 13.52 7.50
C ILE A 121 14.56 13.93 8.43
N PHE A 122 13.33 13.48 8.19
CA PHE A 122 12.15 13.89 8.96
C PHE A 122 12.15 13.45 10.43
N LEU A 123 12.98 12.49 10.81
CA LEU A 123 13.19 12.09 12.20
C LEU A 123 14.25 12.90 12.94
N ILE A 124 15.17 13.57 12.23
CA ILE A 124 16.11 14.49 12.85
C ILE A 124 15.37 15.81 13.08
N ASP A 125 15.55 16.44 14.25
CA ASP A 125 14.96 17.74 14.58
C ASP A 125 15.66 18.89 13.83
N PHE A 126 15.73 18.80 12.50
CA PHE A 126 16.31 19.83 11.64
C PHE A 126 15.38 21.03 11.44
N TYR A 127 14.20 21.03 12.07
CA TYR A 127 13.29 22.18 12.06
C TYR A 127 13.75 23.26 13.01
N THR A 128 14.32 22.85 14.14
CA THR A 128 14.81 23.75 15.18
C THR A 128 16.34 23.77 15.25
N GLN A 129 17.02 22.65 14.93
CA GLN A 129 18.47 22.54 15.00
C GLN A 129 19.14 22.69 13.64
N LYS A 130 20.23 23.47 13.62
CA LYS A 130 21.05 23.66 12.42
C LYS A 130 21.64 22.32 11.96
N ILE A 131 21.37 21.95 10.71
CA ILE A 131 22.01 20.77 10.11
C ILE A 131 23.51 21.04 9.92
N SER A 132 24.36 20.05 10.23
CA SER A 132 25.80 20.18 9.99
C SER A 132 26.08 20.38 8.48
N PRO A 133 26.94 21.33 8.10
CA PRO A 133 27.31 21.57 6.70
C PRO A 133 27.87 20.35 5.98
N THR A 134 28.40 19.38 6.72
CA THR A 134 28.90 18.11 6.17
C THR A 134 27.82 17.27 5.50
N TYR A 135 26.56 17.47 5.88
CA TYR A 135 25.40 16.76 5.33
C TYR A 135 24.69 17.52 4.20
N LEU A 136 25.25 18.65 3.76
CA LEU A 136 24.75 19.40 2.61
C LEU A 136 25.82 19.44 1.51
N TYR A 137 25.38 19.47 0.26
CA TYR A 137 26.26 19.78 -0.85
C TYR A 137 26.46 21.29 -0.98
N GLY A 138 27.59 21.71 -1.58
CA GLY A 138 28.00 23.12 -1.62
C GLY A 138 27.06 24.06 -2.39
N TRP A 139 26.19 23.51 -3.24
CA TRP A 139 25.20 24.30 -4.00
C TRP A 139 23.95 24.66 -3.19
N VAL A 140 23.78 24.11 -1.99
CA VAL A 140 22.57 24.31 -1.18
C VAL A 140 22.71 25.58 -0.36
N PRO A 141 21.82 26.58 -0.54
CA PRO A 141 21.80 27.76 0.30
C PRO A 141 21.49 27.38 1.74
N ARG A 142 22.17 28.01 2.70
CA ARG A 142 21.89 27.76 4.12
C ARG A 142 20.58 28.46 4.49
N PRO A 143 19.59 27.73 5.04
CA PRO A 143 18.37 28.35 5.49
C PRO A 143 18.60 29.09 6.81
N ASP A 144 17.81 30.13 7.03
CA ASP A 144 17.68 30.75 8.34
C ASP A 144 16.82 29.86 9.24
N TYR A 145 17.22 29.78 10.52
CA TYR A 145 16.58 28.94 11.52
C TYR A 145 15.91 29.83 12.59
N PRO A 146 14.77 29.38 13.18
CA PRO A 146 14.05 28.14 12.90
C PRO A 146 13.37 28.16 11.51
N LEU A 147 13.19 26.98 10.91
CA LEU A 147 12.54 26.89 9.59
C LEU A 147 11.08 27.36 9.68
N VAL A 148 10.61 28.10 8.68
CA VAL A 148 9.24 28.61 8.58
C VAL A 148 8.34 27.72 7.72
N GLY A 149 7.03 27.84 7.90
CA GLY A 149 6.07 27.04 7.14
C GLY A 149 5.96 25.60 7.62
N THR A 150 6.14 25.36 8.92
CA THR A 150 5.95 24.05 9.55
C THR A 150 4.48 23.71 9.77
N ASN A 151 3.57 24.68 9.77
CA ASN A 151 2.14 24.45 9.89
C ASN A 151 1.54 24.10 8.53
N PHE A 152 1.09 22.85 8.39
CA PHE A 152 0.35 22.39 7.23
C PHE A 152 -1.16 22.57 7.47
N ASN A 153 -1.81 23.33 6.59
CA ASN A 153 -3.24 23.61 6.66
C ASN A 153 -3.98 22.68 5.68
N PHE A 154 -4.68 21.68 6.20
CA PHE A 154 -5.43 20.72 5.41
C PHE A 154 -6.94 20.99 5.51
N PRO A 155 -7.67 21.13 4.39
CA PRO A 155 -9.12 21.23 4.43
C PRO A 155 -9.69 19.90 4.93
N PHE A 156 -10.39 19.94 6.06
CA PHE A 156 -10.96 18.79 6.73
C PHE A 156 -12.41 19.06 7.15
N PHE A 157 -13.04 18.07 7.76
CA PHE A 157 -14.38 18.20 8.32
C PHE A 157 -14.34 17.90 9.80
N LYS A 158 -14.91 18.81 10.60
CA LYS A 158 -15.15 18.54 12.01
C LYS A 158 -16.55 17.97 12.15
N ILE A 159 -16.68 16.87 12.89
CA ILE A 159 -17.99 16.36 13.30
C ILE A 159 -18.51 17.32 14.36
N THR A 160 -19.58 18.04 14.05
CA THR A 160 -20.20 19.03 14.95
C THR A 160 -21.22 18.37 15.85
N GLU A 161 -21.99 17.43 15.32
CA GLU A 161 -22.99 16.70 16.09
C GLU A 161 -22.93 15.21 15.78
N THR A 162 -22.99 14.42 16.85
CA THR A 162 -23.16 12.97 16.78
C THR A 162 -24.52 12.62 17.36
N VAL A 163 -25.27 11.76 16.67
CA VAL A 163 -26.46 11.15 17.25
C VAL A 163 -26.06 9.80 17.83
N SER A 164 -26.35 9.65 19.12
CA SER A 164 -26.17 8.37 19.78
C SER A 164 -27.45 7.55 19.62
N VAL A 165 -27.39 6.45 18.89
CA VAL A 165 -28.50 5.52 18.79
C VAL A 165 -28.81 4.96 20.19
N ASP A 166 -30.10 4.87 20.53
CA ASP A 166 -30.54 4.36 21.82
C ASP A 166 -30.05 2.92 22.04
N TRP A 167 -29.66 2.61 23.27
CA TRP A 167 -29.15 1.29 23.65
C TRP A 167 -30.16 0.19 23.35
N LYS A 168 -31.46 0.47 23.51
CA LYS A 168 -32.51 -0.48 23.15
C LYS A 168 -32.41 -0.88 21.68
N THR A 169 -32.29 0.10 20.79
CA THR A 169 -32.16 -0.15 19.34
C THR A 169 -30.90 -0.92 19.01
N ILE A 170 -29.75 -0.57 19.59
CA ILE A 170 -28.48 -1.29 19.38
C ILE A 170 -28.60 -2.75 19.84
N LEU A 171 -29.15 -2.97 21.04
CA LEU A 171 -29.36 -4.30 21.59
C LEU A 171 -30.38 -5.10 20.77
N PHE A 172 -31.46 -4.49 20.28
CA PHE A 172 -32.44 -5.15 19.40
C PHE A 172 -31.83 -5.56 18.06
N ILE A 173 -31.00 -4.72 17.45
CA ILE A 173 -30.28 -5.06 16.21
C ILE A 173 -29.38 -6.28 16.46
N TRP A 174 -28.61 -6.27 17.53
CA TRP A 174 -27.69 -7.37 17.85
C TRP A 174 -28.38 -8.65 18.30
N LEU A 175 -29.46 -8.53 19.06
CA LEU A 175 -30.33 -9.65 19.42
C LEU A 175 -30.96 -10.25 18.16
N GLY A 176 -31.44 -9.42 17.24
CA GLY A 176 -32.01 -9.84 15.96
C GLY A 176 -30.99 -10.57 15.09
N ILE A 177 -29.77 -10.03 14.95
CA ILE A 177 -28.66 -10.70 14.24
C ILE A 177 -28.33 -12.04 14.90
N SER A 178 -28.23 -12.08 16.23
CA SER A 178 -27.92 -13.29 16.98
C SER A 178 -29.01 -14.35 16.84
N LEU A 179 -30.28 -13.95 16.94
CA LEU A 179 -31.45 -14.80 16.73
C LEU A 179 -31.53 -15.30 15.29
N PHE A 180 -31.22 -14.47 14.30
CA PHE A 180 -31.17 -14.87 12.89
C PHE A 180 -30.13 -15.97 12.67
N PHE A 181 -28.91 -15.81 13.19
CA PHE A 181 -27.89 -16.86 13.11
C PHE A 181 -28.25 -18.10 13.93
N ALA A 182 -28.90 -17.94 15.08
CA ALA A 182 -29.40 -19.06 15.88
C ALA A 182 -30.51 -19.83 15.15
N ALA A 183 -31.45 -19.14 14.50
CA ALA A 183 -32.52 -19.73 13.71
C ALA A 183 -31.95 -20.47 12.50
N ILE A 184 -30.99 -19.89 11.77
CA ILE A 184 -30.26 -20.59 10.70
C ILE A 184 -29.57 -21.85 11.24
N LYS A 185 -28.94 -21.78 12.41
CA LYS A 185 -28.29 -22.95 13.04
C LYS A 185 -29.28 -24.04 13.43
N LEU A 186 -30.47 -23.64 13.90
CA LEU A 186 -31.52 -24.55 14.32
C LEU A 186 -32.20 -25.20 13.11
N LEU A 187 -32.52 -24.42 12.07
CA LEU A 187 -32.98 -24.90 10.77
C LEU A 187 -31.97 -25.87 10.16
N TRP A 188 -30.68 -25.52 10.16
CA TRP A 188 -29.62 -26.42 9.70
C TRP A 188 -29.59 -27.73 10.50
N ARG A 189 -29.79 -27.67 11.83
CA ARG A 189 -29.81 -28.87 12.69
C ARG A 189 -31.01 -29.77 12.39
N ILE A 190 -32.17 -29.21 12.09
CA ILE A 190 -33.38 -29.95 11.70
C ILE A 190 -33.18 -30.57 10.31
N PHE A 191 -32.78 -29.77 9.32
CA PHE A 191 -32.52 -30.22 7.95
C PHE A 191 -31.41 -31.28 7.88
N ARG A 192 -30.41 -31.23 8.78
CA ARG A 192 -29.35 -32.23 8.87
C ARG A 192 -29.87 -33.66 9.09
N ILE A 193 -30.97 -33.83 9.83
CA ILE A 193 -31.56 -35.14 10.14
C ILE A 193 -32.18 -35.76 8.88
N PHE A 194 -32.76 -34.94 8.00
CA PHE A 194 -33.42 -35.38 6.78
C PHE A 194 -32.48 -35.57 5.57
N LEU A 195 -31.20 -35.20 5.68
CA LEU A 195 -30.31 -35.00 4.52
C LEU A 195 -28.97 -35.75 4.58
N THR A 196 -28.85 -36.77 5.43
CA THR A 196 -27.60 -37.50 5.71
C THR A 196 -26.97 -38.24 4.52
N ASN A 197 -27.72 -38.52 3.45
CA ASN A 197 -27.26 -39.37 2.34
C ASN A 197 -26.84 -38.63 1.04
N ASN A 198 -26.85 -37.29 0.99
CA ASN A 198 -26.64 -36.56 -0.27
C ASN A 198 -25.24 -35.92 -0.38
N LYS A 199 -24.42 -36.35 -1.37
CA LYS A 199 -23.03 -35.90 -1.59
C LYS A 199 -22.93 -34.39 -1.94
N LYS A 200 -23.92 -33.79 -2.62
CA LYS A 200 -23.93 -32.34 -2.91
C LYS A 200 -24.04 -31.46 -1.65
N LEU A 201 -24.64 -32.00 -0.57
CA LEU A 201 -24.81 -31.32 0.71
C LEU A 201 -23.56 -31.39 1.61
N LEU A 202 -22.59 -32.26 1.31
CA LEU A 202 -21.31 -32.30 2.02
C LEU A 202 -20.54 -30.99 1.81
N GLY A 203 -20.58 -30.43 0.60
CA GLY A 203 -19.99 -29.13 0.28
C GLY A 203 -20.71 -27.97 0.99
N ALA A 204 -22.04 -28.01 1.08
CA ALA A 204 -22.82 -27.04 1.84
C ALA A 204 -22.49 -27.10 3.35
N ARG A 205 -22.29 -28.30 3.90
CA ARG A 205 -21.87 -28.53 5.29
C ARG A 205 -20.48 -27.98 5.60
N ILE A 206 -19.52 -28.19 4.70
CA ILE A 206 -18.16 -27.66 4.84
C ILE A 206 -18.19 -26.13 4.78
N ASN A 207 -18.93 -25.55 3.84
CA ASN A 207 -19.07 -24.10 3.73
C ASN A 207 -19.78 -23.48 4.95
N TYR A 208 -20.83 -24.12 5.46
CA TYR A 208 -21.54 -23.68 6.67
C TYR A 208 -20.63 -23.69 7.90
N ASN A 209 -19.92 -24.79 8.15
CA ASN A 209 -18.97 -24.89 9.26
C ASN A 209 -17.84 -23.87 9.12
N LYS A 210 -17.32 -23.67 7.91
CA LYS A 210 -16.28 -22.65 7.64
C LYS A 210 -16.80 -21.23 7.88
N LEU A 211 -18.05 -20.95 7.54
CA LEU A 211 -18.71 -19.66 7.78
C LEU A 211 -18.93 -19.42 9.28
N MET A 212 -19.37 -20.43 10.03
CA MET A 212 -19.56 -20.36 11.48
C MET A 212 -18.24 -20.20 12.26
N VAL A 213 -17.17 -20.88 11.83
CA VAL A 213 -15.82 -20.72 12.42
C VAL A 213 -15.26 -19.33 12.11
N GLN A 214 -15.47 -18.81 10.89
CA GLN A 214 -15.04 -17.47 10.52
C GLN A 214 -15.84 -16.35 11.20
N SER A 215 -17.14 -16.54 11.43
CA SER A 215 -17.97 -15.54 12.12
C SER A 215 -17.76 -15.54 13.63
N GLY A 216 -17.49 -16.70 14.24
CA GLY A 216 -17.29 -16.83 15.68
C GLY A 216 -16.07 -16.08 16.24
N GLY A 217 -14.98 -15.98 15.47
CA GLY A 217 -13.77 -15.26 15.90
C GLY A 217 -13.81 -13.74 15.70
N PHE A 218 -14.69 -13.24 14.82
CA PHE A 218 -14.76 -11.81 14.44
C PHE A 218 -16.00 -11.09 15.00
N SER A 219 -16.98 -11.84 15.51
CA SER A 219 -18.26 -11.31 15.99
C SER A 219 -18.09 -10.33 17.16
N GLY A 220 -17.21 -10.63 18.12
CA GLY A 220 -16.94 -9.74 19.27
C GLY A 220 -16.31 -8.42 18.86
N THR A 221 -15.34 -8.44 17.93
CA THR A 221 -14.72 -7.21 17.43
C THR A 221 -15.70 -6.37 16.62
N ILE A 222 -16.53 -7.00 15.77
CA ILE A 222 -17.58 -6.31 15.01
C ILE A 222 -18.64 -5.73 15.95
N LEU A 223 -19.02 -6.46 17.02
CA LEU A 223 -19.92 -5.97 18.06
C LEU A 223 -19.36 -4.67 18.67
N ILE A 224 -18.13 -4.70 19.18
CA ILE A 224 -17.51 -3.53 19.82
C ILE A 224 -17.42 -2.35 18.83
N LEU A 225 -16.92 -2.58 17.61
CA LEU A 225 -16.83 -1.55 16.58
C LEU A 225 -18.21 -0.97 16.22
N SER A 226 -19.22 -1.83 16.07
CA SER A 226 -20.58 -1.39 15.74
C SER A 226 -21.20 -0.57 16.87
N ILE A 227 -20.94 -0.92 18.14
CA ILE A 227 -21.42 -0.15 19.28
C ILE A 227 -20.78 1.23 19.26
N ILE A 228 -19.46 1.30 19.07
CA ILE A 228 -18.74 2.58 18.98
C ILE A 228 -19.30 3.44 17.84
N LEU A 229 -19.52 2.86 16.65
CA LEU A 229 -20.05 3.58 15.48
C LEU A 229 -21.50 4.02 15.68
N LEU A 230 -22.38 3.14 16.17
CA LEU A 230 -23.80 3.46 16.38
C LEU A 230 -24.01 4.45 17.54
N ARG A 231 -23.10 4.48 18.51
CA ARG A 231 -23.15 5.46 19.60
C ARG A 231 -22.59 6.82 19.21
N ASN A 232 -21.75 6.90 18.18
CA ASN A 232 -21.09 8.13 17.75
C ASN A 232 -21.35 8.41 16.26
N PHE A 233 -22.57 8.18 15.79
CA PHE A 233 -22.87 8.34 14.36
C PHE A 233 -22.87 9.83 14.00
N PRO A 234 -21.99 10.28 13.09
CA PRO A 234 -21.90 11.69 12.72
C PRO A 234 -23.10 12.09 11.86
N VAL A 235 -23.77 13.20 12.23
CA VAL A 235 -24.97 13.69 11.52
C VAL A 235 -24.73 15.03 10.83
N SER A 236 -23.90 15.89 11.41
CA SER A 236 -23.49 17.16 10.80
C SER A 236 -21.98 17.28 10.71
N PHE A 237 -21.54 17.90 9.62
CA PHE A 237 -20.14 18.17 9.33
C PHE A 237 -19.97 19.65 9.04
N GLU A 238 -18.99 20.27 9.67
CA GLU A 238 -18.57 21.64 9.38
C GLU A 238 -17.19 21.61 8.71
N GLY A 239 -17.02 22.44 7.68
CA GLY A 239 -15.72 22.64 7.05
C GLY A 239 -14.74 23.23 8.05
N TRP A 240 -13.63 22.54 8.29
CA TRP A 240 -12.62 22.95 9.26
C TRP A 240 -11.23 22.80 8.66
N VAL A 241 -10.37 23.79 8.88
CA VAL A 241 -8.97 23.68 8.47
C VAL A 241 -8.19 23.02 9.59
N LEU A 242 -7.77 21.77 9.37
CA LEU A 242 -6.87 21.06 10.26
C LEU A 242 -5.47 21.69 10.13
N VAL A 243 -4.95 22.22 11.24
CA VAL A 243 -3.59 22.73 11.31
C VAL A 243 -2.70 21.67 11.94
N ALA A 244 -1.79 21.10 11.15
CA ALA A 244 -0.83 20.10 11.60
C ALA A 244 0.58 20.71 11.64
N ASP A 245 1.17 20.82 12.84
CA ASP A 245 2.58 21.17 13.00
C ASP A 245 3.43 19.97 12.56
N LEU A 246 4.16 20.14 11.46
CA LEU A 246 4.98 19.10 10.85
C LEU A 246 6.15 18.63 11.73
N THR A 247 6.50 19.40 12.76
CA THR A 247 7.58 19.06 13.70
C THR A 247 7.15 18.08 14.78
N ARG A 248 5.84 17.86 14.94
CA ARG A 248 5.25 17.02 16.00
C ARG A 248 4.34 15.95 15.43
N GLN A 249 4.01 14.96 16.25
CA GLN A 249 2.95 13.99 15.94
C GLN A 249 1.57 14.64 16.02
N ASN A 250 0.62 14.21 15.19
CA ASN A 250 -0.78 14.68 15.21
C ASN A 250 -1.74 13.52 14.95
N THR A 251 -2.37 13.03 16.02
CA THR A 251 -3.25 11.84 15.97
C THR A 251 -4.34 11.91 14.89
N THR A 252 -4.85 13.10 14.54
CA THR A 252 -5.83 13.27 13.46
C THR A 252 -5.21 13.01 12.09
N MET A 253 -4.01 13.53 11.82
CA MET A 253 -3.25 13.23 10.60
C MET A 253 -2.89 11.74 10.54
N ASN A 254 -2.51 11.14 11.67
CA ASN A 254 -2.17 9.72 11.76
C ASN A 254 -3.35 8.84 11.35
N LEU A 255 -4.57 9.20 11.80
CA LEU A 255 -5.80 8.52 11.41
C LEU A 255 -6.12 8.72 9.92
N ILE A 256 -5.96 9.93 9.39
CA ILE A 256 -6.15 10.22 7.95
C ILE A 256 -5.20 9.37 7.12
N THR A 257 -3.92 9.30 7.49
CA THR A 257 -2.92 8.46 6.83
C THR A 257 -3.31 6.99 6.89
N ALA A 258 -3.71 6.47 8.05
CA ALA A 258 -4.12 5.08 8.19
C ALA A 258 -5.32 4.70 7.29
N ILE A 259 -6.30 5.61 7.19
CA ILE A 259 -7.44 5.46 6.28
C ILE A 259 -6.98 5.55 4.82
N GLY A 260 -6.09 6.49 4.51
CA GLY A 260 -5.47 6.65 3.19
C GLY A 260 -4.73 5.38 2.73
N THR A 261 -3.89 4.80 3.59
CA THR A 261 -3.20 3.54 3.34
C THR A 261 -4.19 2.41 3.10
N PHE A 262 -5.23 2.29 3.95
CA PHE A 262 -6.27 1.28 3.78
C PHE A 262 -6.96 1.40 2.40
N LEU A 263 -7.39 2.59 2.03
CA LEU A 263 -8.06 2.85 0.75
C LEU A 263 -7.12 2.60 -0.44
N THR A 264 -5.85 3.00 -0.32
CA THR A 264 -4.82 2.78 -1.35
C THR A 264 -4.61 1.30 -1.60
N VAL A 265 -4.44 0.49 -0.55
CA VAL A 265 -4.25 -0.96 -0.65
C VAL A 265 -5.51 -1.62 -1.23
N MET A 266 -6.69 -1.21 -0.80
CA MET A 266 -7.95 -1.70 -1.34
C MET A 266 -8.11 -1.39 -2.83
N HIS A 267 -7.81 -0.16 -3.23
CA HIS A 267 -7.85 0.28 -4.63
C HIS A 267 -6.86 -0.51 -5.49
N ALA A 268 -5.63 -0.70 -5.00
CA ALA A 268 -4.60 -1.46 -5.70
C ALA A 268 -5.00 -2.94 -5.87
N SER A 269 -5.50 -3.56 -4.80
CA SER A 269 -5.99 -4.94 -4.81
C SER A 269 -7.17 -5.10 -5.78
N TYR A 270 -8.17 -4.22 -5.72
CA TYR A 270 -9.30 -4.23 -6.64
C TYR A 270 -8.85 -4.08 -8.10
N THR A 271 -7.99 -3.12 -8.39
CA THR A 271 -7.51 -2.85 -9.75
C THR A 271 -6.76 -4.04 -10.33
N ARG A 272 -5.82 -4.64 -9.56
CA ARG A 272 -5.04 -5.81 -9.99
C ARG A 272 -5.97 -7.01 -10.26
N HIS A 273 -6.86 -7.32 -9.34
CA HIS A 273 -7.75 -8.47 -9.48
C HIS A 273 -8.80 -8.29 -10.58
N ARG A 274 -9.21 -7.05 -10.87
CA ARG A 274 -10.10 -6.75 -12.00
C ARG A 274 -9.40 -7.03 -13.34
N ILE A 275 -8.13 -6.64 -13.46
CA ILE A 275 -7.32 -6.91 -14.66
C ILE A 275 -7.12 -8.43 -14.83
N ASP A 276 -6.78 -9.15 -13.76
CA ASP A 276 -6.64 -10.61 -13.80
C ASP A 276 -7.94 -11.29 -14.25
N ALA A 277 -9.09 -10.83 -13.73
CA ALA A 277 -10.40 -11.34 -14.11
C ALA A 277 -10.73 -11.09 -15.60
N GLU A 278 -10.36 -9.92 -16.13
CA GLU A 278 -10.55 -9.60 -17.54
C GLU A 278 -9.68 -10.47 -18.46
N ILE A 279 -8.42 -10.72 -18.06
CA ILE A 279 -7.52 -11.62 -18.78
C ILE A 279 -8.07 -13.06 -18.76
N ALA A 280 -8.55 -13.53 -17.61
CA ALA A 280 -9.16 -14.87 -17.50
C ALA A 280 -10.42 -15.01 -18.36
N ARG A 281 -11.25 -13.96 -18.43
CA ARG A 281 -12.44 -13.92 -19.30
C ARG A 281 -12.04 -14.01 -20.78
N LYS A 282 -10.99 -13.29 -21.19
CA LYS A 282 -10.43 -13.37 -22.55
C LYS A 282 -9.85 -14.76 -22.89
N ARG A 283 -9.45 -15.53 -21.88
CA ARG A 283 -8.97 -16.92 -22.01
C ARG A 283 -10.08 -17.97 -21.92
N GLY A 284 -11.35 -17.56 -21.94
CA GLY A 284 -12.49 -18.47 -21.92
C GLY A 284 -12.77 -19.14 -20.57
N VAL A 285 -12.22 -18.62 -19.47
CA VAL A 285 -12.52 -19.15 -18.13
C VAL A 285 -13.96 -18.80 -17.74
N GLU A 286 -14.67 -19.76 -17.16
CA GLU A 286 -16.05 -19.59 -16.73
C GLU A 286 -16.21 -18.45 -15.70
N ASN A 287 -17.21 -17.59 -15.92
CA ASN A 287 -17.47 -16.42 -15.06
C ASN A 287 -17.71 -16.79 -13.59
N GLU A 288 -18.31 -17.95 -13.30
CA GLU A 288 -18.53 -18.40 -11.92
C GLU A 288 -17.20 -18.63 -11.19
N THR A 289 -16.26 -19.31 -11.87
CA THR A 289 -14.90 -19.54 -11.35
C THR A 289 -14.15 -18.22 -11.17
N ILE A 290 -14.23 -17.31 -12.15
CA ILE A 290 -13.63 -15.96 -12.06
C ILE A 290 -14.16 -15.20 -10.84
N ASN A 291 -15.48 -15.17 -10.65
CA ASN A 291 -16.12 -14.46 -9.55
C ASN A 291 -15.74 -15.05 -8.18
N LYS A 292 -15.65 -16.38 -8.09
CA LYS A 292 -15.23 -17.07 -6.87
C LYS A 292 -13.78 -16.73 -6.50
N VAL A 293 -12.86 -16.79 -7.46
CA VAL A 293 -11.45 -16.44 -7.26
C VAL A 293 -11.31 -14.96 -6.90
N PHE A 294 -12.01 -14.07 -7.62
CA PHE A 294 -12.00 -12.63 -7.36
C PHE A 294 -12.43 -12.31 -5.93
N ARG A 295 -13.57 -12.86 -5.46
CA ARG A 295 -14.03 -12.68 -4.07
C ARG A 295 -13.02 -13.20 -3.05
N GLY A 296 -12.40 -14.36 -3.31
CA GLY A 296 -11.37 -14.92 -2.45
C GLY A 296 -10.15 -13.99 -2.32
N LYS A 297 -9.64 -13.49 -3.45
CA LYS A 297 -8.52 -12.55 -3.49
C LYS A 297 -8.86 -11.22 -2.82
N MET A 298 -10.07 -10.68 -3.04
CA MET A 298 -10.53 -9.44 -2.38
C MET A 298 -10.63 -9.59 -0.86
N LYS A 299 -11.05 -10.74 -0.34
CA LYS A 299 -11.05 -11.00 1.10
C LYS A 299 -9.64 -10.96 1.69
N GLY A 300 -8.65 -11.51 0.97
CA GLY A 300 -7.24 -11.39 1.32
C GLY A 300 -6.75 -9.94 1.28
N GLY A 301 -7.08 -9.21 0.20
CA GLY A 301 -6.77 -7.79 0.04
C GLY A 301 -7.31 -6.93 1.19
N PHE A 302 -8.56 -7.15 1.59
CA PHE A 302 -9.17 -6.45 2.73
C PHE A 302 -8.45 -6.70 4.05
N ARG A 303 -8.10 -7.96 4.34
CA ARG A 303 -7.32 -8.30 5.55
C ARG A 303 -5.96 -7.60 5.54
N ASN A 304 -5.27 -7.61 4.41
CA ASN A 304 -3.97 -6.94 4.27
C ASN A 304 -4.12 -5.42 4.42
N ALA A 305 -5.16 -4.82 3.85
CA ALA A 305 -5.45 -3.40 3.99
C ALA A 305 -5.70 -3.02 5.46
N LEU A 306 -6.45 -3.82 6.22
CA LEU A 306 -6.65 -3.59 7.65
C LEU A 306 -5.34 -3.65 8.44
N ILE A 307 -4.52 -4.67 8.20
CA ILE A 307 -3.23 -4.83 8.90
C ILE A 307 -2.29 -3.66 8.56
N LEU A 308 -2.20 -3.28 7.28
CA LEU A 308 -1.35 -2.19 6.84
C LEU A 308 -1.84 -0.82 7.33
N GLY A 309 -3.16 -0.56 7.30
CA GLY A 309 -3.73 0.67 7.84
C GLY A 309 -3.54 0.79 9.35
N ALA A 310 -3.77 -0.29 10.11
CA ALA A 310 -3.50 -0.30 11.54
C ALA A 310 -2.00 -0.14 11.85
N GLY A 311 -1.14 -0.84 11.10
CA GLY A 311 0.32 -0.72 11.21
C GLY A 311 0.79 0.71 10.92
N ALA A 312 0.23 1.34 9.88
CA ALA A 312 0.49 2.75 9.57
C ALA A 312 0.14 3.62 10.78
N PHE A 313 -1.06 3.52 11.34
CA PHE A 313 -1.47 4.30 12.53
C PHE A 313 -0.49 4.15 13.72
N PHE A 314 -0.05 2.92 14.02
CA PHE A 314 0.85 2.69 15.15
C PHE A 314 2.26 3.24 14.91
N ILE A 315 2.75 3.16 13.67
CA ILE A 315 4.06 3.72 13.29
C ILE A 315 3.99 5.24 13.28
N THR A 316 2.93 5.82 12.69
CA THR A 316 2.73 7.28 12.59
C THR A 316 2.60 7.95 13.95
N ASN A 317 2.01 7.25 14.93
CA ASN A 317 2.00 7.69 16.34
C ASN A 317 3.39 7.79 17.01
N GLN A 318 4.49 7.44 16.33
CA GLN A 318 5.85 7.54 16.88
C GLN A 318 6.72 8.53 16.12
N ILE A 319 6.19 9.20 15.09
CA ILE A 319 6.98 10.01 14.16
C ILE A 319 6.36 11.39 13.92
N PRO A 320 7.15 12.38 13.44
CA PRO A 320 6.62 13.70 13.11
C PRO A 320 5.72 13.70 11.86
N CYS A 321 4.74 14.61 11.84
CA CYS A 321 3.79 14.76 10.74
C CYS A 321 4.44 15.08 9.39
N ALA A 322 5.66 15.63 9.35
CA ALA A 322 6.40 15.82 8.11
C ALA A 322 6.64 14.51 7.36
N PHE A 323 6.99 13.44 8.09
CA PHE A 323 7.17 12.13 7.47
C PHE A 323 5.84 11.61 6.94
N GLU A 324 4.76 11.77 7.71
CA GLU A 324 3.43 11.36 7.30
C GLU A 324 2.95 12.08 6.05
N LEU A 325 3.15 13.39 5.98
CA LEU A 325 2.80 14.19 4.81
C LEU A 325 3.58 13.71 3.58
N SER A 326 4.85 13.32 3.74
CA SER A 326 5.64 12.70 2.68
C SER A 326 5.06 11.35 2.25
N VAL A 327 4.70 10.48 3.20
CA VAL A 327 4.06 9.17 2.92
C VAL A 327 2.73 9.34 2.22
N ALA A 328 1.85 10.22 2.72
CA ALA A 328 0.56 10.52 2.11
C ALA A 328 0.72 11.04 0.68
N THR A 329 1.74 11.87 0.42
CA THR A 329 2.08 12.31 -0.94
C THR A 329 2.42 11.12 -1.85
N PHE A 330 3.23 10.18 -1.37
CA PHE A 330 3.54 8.97 -2.13
C PHE A 330 2.32 8.11 -2.41
N GLU A 331 1.43 7.94 -1.43
CA GLU A 331 0.19 7.16 -1.59
C GLU A 331 -0.76 7.80 -2.62
N VAL A 332 -0.97 9.12 -2.54
CA VAL A 332 -1.78 9.86 -3.51
C VAL A 332 -1.17 9.75 -4.90
N LEU A 333 0.14 9.98 -5.05
CA LEU A 333 0.80 9.83 -6.34
C LEU A 333 0.76 8.40 -6.86
N TYR A 334 0.76 7.39 -5.98
CA TYR A 334 0.60 5.99 -6.36
C TYR A 334 -0.82 5.69 -6.88
N ILE A 335 -1.86 6.18 -6.20
CA ILE A 335 -3.25 6.08 -6.67
C ILE A 335 -3.42 6.77 -8.03
N LEU A 336 -2.76 7.92 -8.21
CA LEU A 336 -2.82 8.67 -9.46
C LEU A 336 -1.96 8.09 -10.58
N SER A 337 -0.92 7.29 -10.25
CA SER A 337 0.05 6.76 -11.22
C SER A 337 -0.59 6.05 -12.42
N PRO A 338 -1.60 5.16 -12.26
CA PRO A 338 -2.30 4.52 -13.38
C PRO A 338 -2.95 5.50 -14.36
N TYR A 339 -3.33 6.69 -13.86
CA TYR A 339 -4.04 7.71 -14.64
C TYR A 339 -3.10 8.78 -15.22
N THR A 340 -1.90 8.93 -14.66
CA THR A 340 -0.91 9.95 -15.06
C THR A 340 0.36 9.31 -15.64
N PHE A 341 1.33 8.97 -14.79
CA PHE A 341 2.66 8.52 -15.19
C PHE A 341 2.62 7.22 -15.98
N ASP A 342 1.81 6.24 -15.58
CA ASP A 342 1.74 4.96 -16.27
C ASP A 342 1.18 5.11 -17.70
N LYS A 343 0.25 6.04 -17.93
CA LYS A 343 -0.23 6.36 -19.29
C LYS A 343 0.89 6.94 -20.16
N ILE A 344 1.72 7.82 -19.60
CA ILE A 344 2.88 8.40 -20.30
C ILE A 344 3.87 7.28 -20.65
N LEU A 345 4.16 6.39 -19.69
CA LEU A 345 5.06 5.25 -19.90
C LEU A 345 4.53 4.26 -20.94
N ILE A 346 3.22 3.97 -20.93
CA ILE A 346 2.56 3.12 -21.93
C ILE A 346 2.66 3.76 -23.31
N ARG A 347 2.38 5.06 -23.44
CA ARG A 347 2.55 5.81 -24.71
C ARG A 347 4.00 5.82 -25.19
N ALA A 348 4.96 5.86 -24.28
CA ALA A 348 6.40 5.74 -24.58
C ALA A 348 6.85 4.30 -24.87
N GLY A 349 5.94 3.33 -24.99
CA GLY A 349 6.23 1.98 -25.43
C GLY A 349 6.64 1.00 -24.32
N ALA A 350 6.34 1.28 -23.05
CA ALA A 350 6.65 0.38 -21.93
C ALA A 350 5.98 -1.01 -22.05
N GLN A 351 4.89 -1.13 -22.83
CA GLN A 351 4.14 -2.38 -23.04
C GLN A 351 4.17 -2.90 -24.49
N ALA A 352 5.07 -2.41 -25.36
CA ALA A 352 5.11 -2.80 -26.78
C ALA A 352 5.14 -4.34 -26.97
N LYS A 353 5.94 -5.05 -26.15
CA LYS A 353 6.06 -6.51 -26.18
C LYS A 353 4.78 -7.27 -25.80
N LYS A 354 3.91 -6.68 -24.96
CA LYS A 354 2.64 -7.30 -24.53
C LYS A 354 1.60 -7.29 -25.66
N LYS A 355 1.69 -6.32 -26.57
CA LYS A 355 0.80 -6.21 -27.73
C LYS A 355 1.20 -7.21 -28.83
N GLU A 356 2.50 -7.42 -29.02
CA GLU A 356 3.07 -8.40 -29.96
C GLU A 356 2.68 -9.86 -29.64
N ILE A 357 2.77 -10.26 -28.36
CA ILE A 357 2.40 -11.62 -27.92
C ILE A 357 0.88 -11.87 -28.04
N LEU A 358 0.06 -10.82 -28.02
CA LEU A 358 -1.39 -10.93 -28.21
C LEU A 358 -1.79 -11.05 -29.69
N THR A 359 -0.94 -10.56 -30.60
CA THR A 359 -1.16 -10.66 -32.06
C THR A 359 -0.58 -11.94 -32.66
N THR A 360 0.50 -12.50 -32.10
CA THR A 360 1.09 -13.76 -32.61
C THR A 360 0.41 -15.04 -32.11
N ASN A 361 -0.53 -14.95 -31.17
CA ASN A 361 -1.33 -16.11 -30.69
C ASN A 361 -2.78 -16.07 -31.22
N SER A 362 -3.08 -15.16 -32.15
CA SER A 362 -4.37 -15.03 -32.83
C SER A 362 -4.32 -15.47 -34.31
N ASP A 363 -3.17 -15.95 -34.75
CA ASP A 363 -2.94 -16.68 -36.01
C ASP A 363 -2.62 -18.13 -35.65
#